data_AF-A0A4Y2SSW8-F1
#
_entry.id   AF-A0A4Y2SSW8-F1
#
_cell.length_a   1.000
_cell.length_b   1.000
_cell.length_c   1.000
_cell.angle_alpha   90.00
_cell.angle_beta   90.00
_cell.angle_gamma   90.00
#
_symmetry.space_group_name_H-M   'P 1'
#
loop_
_entity.id
_entity.type
_entity.pdbx_description
1 polymer ?
#
loop_
_entity_poly.entity_id
_entity_poly.type
_entity_poly.pdbx_seq_one_letter_code
_entity_poly.pdbx_strand_id
1 'polypeptide(L)'
;MQDSFNSKLLGPKNNPEINRRITYAMRSVGQGLEGMKTFCGVMDLNPPVSKNSYEQICRRVNAASMNVAIESLKKATDEEIAAVDSTDITVSGDGTWKT
;
A
#
# COMPACT_ATOMS: atom_id res chain seq x y z
N MET A 1 5.26 25.20 -23.54
CA MET A 1 4.00 24.86 -22.84
C MET A 1 4.42 24.04 -21.64
N GLN A 2 4.40 24.62 -20.44
CA GLN A 2 4.86 23.94 -19.24
C GLN A 2 3.61 23.31 -18.62
N ASP A 3 3.37 22.05 -18.95
CA ASP A 3 2.31 21.29 -18.29
C ASP A 3 2.63 21.28 -16.79
N SER A 4 1.80 21.95 -15.99
CA SER A 4 1.93 21.87 -14.55
C SER A 4 1.70 20.41 -14.17
N PHE A 5 2.71 19.72 -13.63
CA PHE A 5 2.60 18.36 -13.12
C PHE A 5 1.79 18.34 -11.81
N ASN A 6 0.54 18.77 -11.88
CA ASN A 6 -0.37 18.80 -10.74
C ASN A 6 -0.88 17.38 -10.47
N SER A 7 -0.78 16.96 -9.22
CA SER A 7 -1.35 15.69 -8.78
C SER A 7 -2.86 15.66 -9.05
N LYS A 8 -3.36 14.52 -9.54
CA LYS A 8 -4.80 14.23 -9.55
C LYS A 8 -5.40 14.43 -8.16
N LEU A 9 -6.59 14.99 -8.09
CA LEU A 9 -7.33 15.21 -6.85
C LEU A 9 -8.29 14.05 -6.60
N LEU A 10 -8.38 13.59 -5.35
CA LEU A 10 -9.17 12.43 -4.97
C LEU A 10 -10.23 12.77 -3.92
N GLY A 11 -11.44 12.28 -4.19
CA GLY A 11 -12.58 12.32 -3.27
C GLY A 11 -13.17 13.72 -3.08
N PRO A 12 -14.22 13.84 -2.26
CA PRO A 12 -15.01 15.08 -2.13
C PRO A 12 -14.24 16.26 -1.52
N LYS A 13 -13.12 16.00 -0.85
CA LYS A 13 -12.24 17.03 -0.27
C LYS A 13 -11.08 17.43 -1.20
N ASN A 14 -11.09 16.96 -2.46
CA ASN A 14 -10.05 17.26 -3.46
C ASN A 14 -8.62 17.05 -2.92
N ASN A 15 -8.38 15.93 -2.23
CA ASN A 15 -7.06 15.66 -1.67
C ASN A 15 -6.10 15.24 -2.78
N PRO A 16 -4.89 15.84 -2.88
CA PRO A 16 -3.89 15.40 -3.84
C PRO A 16 -3.55 13.91 -3.69
N GLU A 17 -3.66 13.15 -4.78
CA GLU A 17 -3.28 11.73 -4.85
C GLU A 17 -1.84 11.48 -4.41
N ILE A 18 -0.92 12.40 -4.75
CA ILE A 18 0.50 12.32 -4.38
C ILE A 18 0.71 12.08 -2.89
N ASN A 19 -0.15 12.63 -2.03
CA ASN A 19 -0.09 12.44 -0.59
C ASN A 19 -0.28 10.97 -0.19
N ARG A 20 -1.13 10.23 -0.91
CA ARG A 20 -1.29 8.78 -0.69
C ARG A 20 -0.09 8.00 -1.21
N ARG A 21 0.41 8.37 -2.40
CA ARG A 21 1.56 7.70 -3.03
C ARG A 21 2.82 7.81 -2.18
N ILE A 22 3.16 9.01 -1.72
CA ILE A 22 4.33 9.21 -0.85
C ILE A 22 4.17 8.51 0.49
N THR A 23 2.97 8.55 1.09
CA THR A 23 2.70 7.83 2.36
C THR A 23 2.89 6.32 2.19
N TYR A 24 2.37 5.76 1.09
CA TYR A 24 2.55 4.35 0.76
C TYR A 24 4.03 4.01 0.55
N ALA A 25 4.73 4.77 -0.29
CA ALA A 25 6.15 4.55 -0.56
C ALA A 25 7.00 4.60 0.72
N MET A 26 6.79 5.61 1.58
CA MET A 26 7.48 5.71 2.86
C MET A 26 7.17 4.51 3.76
N ARG A 27 5.91 4.04 3.79
CA ARG A 27 5.58 2.86 4.59
C ARG A 27 6.21 1.58 4.07
N SER A 28 6.30 1.40 2.75
CA SER A 28 6.93 0.24 2.13
C SER A 28 8.42 0.14 2.45
N VAL A 29 9.11 1.28 2.65
CA VAL A 29 10.52 1.30 3.08
C VAL A 29 10.70 1.34 4.61
N GLY A 30 9.64 1.06 5.37
CA GLY A 30 9.68 1.01 6.83
C GLY A 30 9.65 2.37 7.53
N GLN A 31 9.47 3.47 6.79
CA GLN A 31 9.47 4.82 7.34
C GLN A 31 8.07 5.35 7.67
N GLY A 32 8.00 6.10 8.77
CA GLY A 32 6.79 6.75 9.27
C GLY A 32 6.65 8.20 8.84
N LEU A 33 5.69 8.91 9.46
CA LEU A 33 5.48 10.35 9.25
C LEU A 33 6.73 11.19 9.52
N GLU A 34 7.51 10.86 10.56
CA GLU A 34 8.74 11.60 10.89
C GLU A 34 9.84 11.41 9.84
N GLY A 35 9.99 10.19 9.31
CA GLY A 35 10.89 9.92 8.18
C GLY A 35 10.46 10.70 6.93
N MET A 36 9.15 10.79 6.67
CA MET A 36 8.60 11.57 5.56
C MET A 36 8.83 13.08 5.74
N LYS A 37 8.68 13.62 6.95
CA LYS A 37 9.00 15.03 7.24
C LYS A 37 10.47 15.33 7.00
N THR A 38 11.35 14.45 7.48
CA THR A 38 12.81 14.58 7.28
C THR A 38 13.15 14.54 5.80
N PHE A 39 12.57 13.59 5.05
CA PHE A 39 12.74 13.50 3.61
C PHE A 39 12.29 14.78 2.88
N CYS A 40 11.09 15.28 3.17
CA CYS A 40 10.61 16.54 2.58
C CYS A 40 11.55 17.72 2.92
N GLY A 41 12.02 17.81 4.16
CA GLY A 41 12.94 18.87 4.58
C GLY A 41 14.30 18.82 3.87
N VAL A 42 14.87 17.63 3.67
CA VAL A 42 16.14 17.45 2.94
C VAL A 42 15.99 17.78 1.46
N MET A 43 14.83 17.47 0.87
CA MET A 43 14.53 17.67 -0.55
C MET A 43 13.99 19.07 -0.88
N ASP A 44 13.92 19.98 0.09
CA ASP A 44 13.29 21.30 -0.03
C ASP A 44 11.86 21.25 -0.57
N LEU A 45 11.09 20.26 -0.10
CA LEU A 45 9.68 20.08 -0.41
C LEU A 45 8.81 20.65 0.69
N ASN A 46 7.58 21.02 0.32
CA ASN A 46 6.56 21.39 1.30
C ASN A 46 6.37 20.27 2.34
N PRO A 47 6.08 20.63 3.61
CA PRO A 47 5.81 19.66 4.64
C PRO A 47 4.74 18.66 4.22
N PRO A 48 4.86 17.39 4.62
CA PRO A 48 3.88 16.38 4.27
C PRO A 48 2.55 16.64 4.99
N VAL A 49 1.56 15.81 4.67
CA VAL A 49 0.21 15.90 5.25
C VAL A 49 0.20 15.93 6.78
N SER A 50 -0.87 16.53 7.34
CA SER A 50 -1.12 16.52 8.78
C SER A 50 -1.15 15.10 9.36
N LYS A 51 -0.86 14.96 10.66
CA LYS A 51 -0.88 13.67 11.35
C LYS A 51 -2.21 12.93 11.19
N ASN A 52 -3.34 13.64 11.32
CA ASN A 52 -4.67 13.04 11.14
C ASN A 52 -4.86 12.52 9.71
N SER A 53 -4.50 13.31 8.70
CA SER A 53 -4.55 12.89 7.30
C SER A 53 -3.65 11.69 7.03
N TYR A 54 -2.43 11.67 7.58
CA TYR A 54 -1.50 10.54 7.50
C TYR A 54 -2.12 9.26 8.06
N GLU A 55 -2.66 9.31 9.28
CA GLU A 55 -3.32 8.16 9.92
C GLU A 55 -4.50 7.65 9.10
N GLN A 56 -5.31 8.53 8.53
CA GLN A 56 -6.41 8.15 7.64
C GLN A 56 -5.92 7.44 6.36
N ILE A 57 -4.82 7.92 5.76
CA ILE A 57 -4.21 7.30 4.60
C ILE A 57 -3.68 5.91 4.98
N CYS A 58 -2.95 5.78 6.09
CA CYS A 58 -2.44 4.49 6.57
C CYS A 58 -3.57 3.49 6.82
N ARG A 59 -4.69 3.90 7.42
CA ARG A 59 -5.87 3.03 7.61
C ARG A 59 -6.42 2.52 6.28
N ARG A 60 -6.52 3.39 5.27
CA ARG A 60 -7.02 3.01 3.93
C ARG A 60 -6.05 2.08 3.20
N VAL A 61 -4.75 2.35 3.28
CA VAL A 61 -3.71 1.47 2.73
C VAL A 61 -3.80 0.11 3.40
N ASN A 62 -3.85 0.05 4.73
CA ASN A 62 -3.96 -1.22 5.46
C ASN A 62 -5.21 -2.02 5.07
N ALA A 63 -6.38 -1.36 5.00
CA ALA A 63 -7.61 -2.03 4.57
C ALA A 63 -7.51 -2.58 3.14
N ALA A 64 -6.94 -1.81 2.21
CA ALA A 64 -6.74 -2.29 0.84
C ALA A 64 -5.75 -3.46 0.79
N SER A 65 -4.62 -3.38 1.52
CA SER A 65 -3.64 -4.46 1.62
C SER A 65 -4.23 -5.74 2.22
N MET A 66 -5.08 -5.62 3.25
CA MET A 66 -5.78 -6.76 3.84
C MET A 66 -6.75 -7.41 2.84
N ASN A 67 -7.49 -6.62 2.07
CA ASN A 67 -8.39 -7.16 1.05
C ASN A 67 -7.61 -7.92 -0.04
N VAL A 68 -6.52 -7.34 -0.54
CA VAL A 68 -5.66 -8.00 -1.52
C VAL A 68 -5.05 -9.29 -0.95
N ALA A 69 -4.64 -9.28 0.32
CA ALA A 69 -4.13 -10.48 0.97
C ALA A 69 -5.20 -11.57 1.05
N ILE A 70 -6.44 -11.24 1.43
CA ILE A 70 -7.56 -12.19 1.46
C ILE A 70 -7.85 -12.75 0.06
N GLU A 71 -7.90 -11.90 -0.95
CA GLU A 71 -8.12 -12.32 -2.35
C GLU A 71 -6.98 -13.23 -2.85
N SER A 72 -5.73 -12.87 -2.55
CA SER A 72 -4.57 -13.67 -2.93
C SER A 72 -4.56 -15.04 -2.25
N LEU A 73 -4.93 -15.11 -0.96
CA LEU A 73 -5.03 -16.36 -0.23
C LEU A 73 -6.13 -17.27 -0.79
N LYS A 74 -7.29 -16.69 -1.13
CA LYS A 74 -8.37 -17.43 -1.80
C LYS A 74 -7.93 -17.99 -3.14
N LYS A 75 -7.29 -17.16 -3.98
CA LYS A 75 -6.77 -17.59 -5.29
C LYS A 75 -5.74 -18.71 -5.16
N ALA A 76 -4.80 -18.58 -4.23
CA ALA A 76 -3.82 -19.64 -3.97
C ALA A 76 -4.49 -20.94 -3.50
N THR A 77 -5.55 -20.84 -2.71
CA THR A 77 -6.36 -22.01 -2.28
C THR A 77 -7.01 -22.70 -3.48
N ASP A 78 -7.66 -21.92 -4.36
CA ASP A 78 -8.32 -22.46 -5.56
C ASP A 78 -7.32 -23.09 -6.54
N GLU A 79 -6.12 -22.49 -6.68
CA GLU A 79 -5.03 -23.01 -7.51
C GLU A 79 -4.51 -24.36 -6.99
N GLU A 80 -4.32 -24.52 -5.67
CA GLU A 80 -3.88 -25.78 -5.07
C GLU A 80 -4.95 -26.88 -5.14
N ILE A 81 -6.23 -26.55 -4.92
CA ILE A 81 -7.34 -27.51 -5.09
C ILE A 81 -7.35 -28.05 -6.54
N ALA A 82 -7.18 -27.18 -7.53
CA ALA A 82 -7.15 -27.58 -8.94
C ALA A 82 -5.91 -28.44 -9.28
N ALA A 83 -4.79 -28.25 -8.59
CA ALA A 83 -3.56 -29.00 -8.82
C ALA A 83 -3.56 -30.39 -8.18
N VAL A 84 -4.19 -30.55 -7.01
CA VAL A 84 -4.18 -31.79 -6.21
C VAL A 84 -5.49 -32.58 -6.37
N ASP A 85 -6.55 -31.98 -6.94
CA ASP A 85 -7.90 -32.54 -7.03
C ASP A 85 -8.44 -33.02 -5.67
N SER A 86 -8.11 -32.25 -4.62
CA SER A 86 -8.48 -32.52 -3.23
C SER A 86 -8.70 -31.21 -2.48
N THR A 87 -9.65 -31.22 -1.56
CA THR A 87 -9.92 -30.11 -0.62
C THR A 87 -9.13 -30.23 0.68
N ASP A 88 -8.43 -31.35 0.90
CA ASP A 88 -7.57 -31.57 2.06
C ASP A 88 -6.16 -31.03 1.77
N ILE A 89 -6.05 -29.70 1.79
CA ILE A 89 -4.86 -28.93 1.45
C ILE A 89 -4.11 -28.54 2.71
N THR A 90 -2.89 -29.06 2.86
CA THR A 90 -1.99 -28.72 3.98
C THR A 90 -1.00 -27.66 3.54
N VAL A 91 -0.94 -26.54 4.27
CA VAL A 91 0.11 -25.53 4.07
C VAL A 91 1.42 -26.10 4.63
N SER A 92 2.33 -26.48 3.74
CA SER A 92 3.70 -26.80 4.14
C SER A 92 4.37 -25.51 4.59
N GLY A 93 4.55 -25.34 5.89
CA GLY A 93 5.20 -24.16 6.48
C GLY A 93 6.72 -24.12 6.26
N ASP A 94 7.25 -24.76 5.22
CA ASP A 94 8.68 -24.81 4.93
C ASP A 94 9.17 -23.52 4.23
N GLY A 95 8.25 -22.65 3.81
CA GLY A 95 8.57 -21.33 3.28
C GLY A 95 9.07 -21.35 1.82
N THR A 96 8.99 -22.49 1.15
CA THR A 96 9.41 -22.62 -0.25
C THR A 96 8.25 -22.21 -1.15
N TRP A 97 8.37 -21.06 -1.82
CA TRP A 97 7.43 -20.69 -2.89
C TRP A 97 7.84 -21.50 -4.12
N LYS A 98 6.92 -22.30 -4.70
CA LYS A 98 7.16 -22.93 -6.00
C LYS A 98 7.35 -21.82 -7.05
N THR A 99 8.52 -21.78 -7.67
CA THR A 99 8.79 -21.07 -8.93
C THR A 99 8.23 -21.83 -10.12
#